data_AF-A0A8H5SX06-F1
#
_entry.id   AF-A0A8H5SX06-F1
#
_cell.length_a   1.000
_cell.length_b   1.000
_cell.length_c   1.000
_cell.angle_alpha   90.00
_cell.angle_beta   90.00
_cell.angle_gamma   90.00
#
_symmetry.space_group_name_H-M   'P 1'
#
loop_
_entity.id
_entity.type
_entity.pdbx_description
1 polymer ?
#
loop_
_entity_poly.entity_id
_entity_poly.type
_entity_poly.pdbx_seq_one_letter_code
_entity_poly.pdbx_strand_id
1 'polypeptide(L)'
;MDRPDGGDLNALAFYLQSLVITTDHPLTVDQARVLFSNTTSKFFRDDMTKMGYIDLWTGVSRDIADEDTGYSHGKNLWLIRWDADFVNSDNFPADGVAYMKGLMLPFEQALIDAGVPLCGFVNYADTELPQDEVASRLYGENYDRLKRIKAEVDPGGLFTNNPQAIPAPGRRDVIKDLERAD
;
A
#
# COMPACT_ATOMS: atom_id res chain seq x y z
N MET A 1 -16.50 -18.61 -0.27
CA MET A 1 -16.04 -17.91 0.94
C MET A 1 -16.98 -18.05 2.13
N ASP A 2 -18.00 -18.91 2.09
CA ASP A 2 -18.86 -19.22 3.24
C ASP A 2 -19.58 -20.55 2.98
N ARG A 3 -18.87 -21.67 3.21
CA ARG A 3 -19.58 -22.87 3.64
C ARG A 3 -19.68 -22.80 5.19
N PRO A 4 -20.55 -23.58 5.85
CA PRO A 4 -20.61 -23.59 7.31
C PRO A 4 -19.30 -24.02 8.00
N ASP A 5 -18.37 -24.62 7.24
CA ASP A 5 -16.97 -24.98 7.57
C ASP A 5 -15.94 -24.03 6.90
N GLY A 6 -16.35 -22.83 6.48
CA GLY A 6 -15.54 -21.84 5.75
C GLY A 6 -15.37 -22.14 4.25
N GLY A 7 -15.40 -23.42 3.88
CA GLY A 7 -15.17 -23.89 2.51
C GLY A 7 -13.74 -23.67 2.05
N ASP A 8 -13.29 -24.47 1.07
CA ASP A 8 -11.99 -24.24 0.46
C ASP A 8 -12.06 -23.02 -0.47
N LEU A 9 -11.66 -21.87 0.05
CA LEU A 9 -10.82 -21.01 -0.75
C LEU A 9 -9.48 -21.74 -0.85
N ASN A 10 -9.26 -22.50 -1.92
CA ASN A 10 -7.92 -22.97 -2.25
C ASN A 10 -6.99 -21.77 -2.08
N ALA A 11 -6.10 -21.80 -1.09
CA ALA A 11 -5.35 -20.62 -0.68
C ALA A 11 -4.54 -20.14 -1.88
N LEU A 12 -4.98 -19.05 -2.50
CA LEU A 12 -4.19 -18.42 -3.55
C LEU A 12 -3.07 -17.68 -2.83
N ALA A 13 -1.85 -18.15 -3.01
CA ALA A 13 -0.71 -17.29 -2.82
C ALA A 13 -0.81 -16.19 -3.89
N PHE A 14 -0.58 -14.94 -3.50
CA PHE A 14 -0.57 -13.81 -4.42
C PHE A 14 0.40 -12.75 -3.93
N TYR A 15 0.84 -11.90 -4.85
CA TYR A 15 1.48 -10.64 -4.52
C TYR A 15 0.72 -9.52 -5.19
N LEU A 16 0.51 -8.43 -4.45
CA LEU A 16 -0.22 -7.27 -4.92
C LEU A 16 0.57 -6.00 -4.67
N GLN A 17 0.30 -5.01 -5.51
CA GLN A 17 0.73 -3.64 -5.35
C GLN A 17 -0.46 -2.72 -5.60
N SER A 18 -0.49 -1.58 -4.92
CA SER A 18 -1.51 -0.57 -5.14
C SER A 18 -0.90 0.83 -5.25
N LEU A 19 -1.47 1.62 -6.15
CA LEU A 19 -1.19 3.05 -6.28
C LEU A 19 -2.48 3.82 -6.40
N VAL A 20 -2.48 5.02 -5.83
CA VAL A 20 -3.62 5.93 -5.87
C VAL A 20 -3.25 7.16 -6.66
N ILE A 21 -4.11 7.50 -7.61
CA ILE A 21 -4.02 8.71 -8.42
C ILE A 21 -5.04 9.71 -7.92
N THR A 22 -4.66 10.97 -7.79
CA THR A 22 -5.52 12.04 -7.27
C THR A 22 -6.09 12.92 -8.39
N THR A 23 -7.12 13.71 -8.07
CA THR A 23 -7.72 14.67 -9.01
C THR A 23 -6.79 15.82 -9.37
N ASP A 24 -5.80 16.12 -8.54
CA ASP A 24 -4.79 17.15 -8.80
C ASP A 24 -3.71 16.65 -9.77
N HIS A 25 -3.54 15.33 -9.87
CA HIS A 25 -2.57 14.66 -10.72
C HIS A 25 -3.23 13.54 -11.55
N PRO A 26 -4.26 13.83 -12.38
CA PRO A 26 -4.95 12.81 -13.13
C PRO A 26 -4.01 12.11 -14.12
N LEU A 27 -4.26 10.83 -14.40
CA LEU A 27 -3.46 10.06 -15.37
C LEU A 27 -3.46 10.73 -16.74
N THR A 28 -2.26 10.95 -17.28
CA THR A 28 -2.09 11.22 -18.71
C THR A 28 -2.26 9.93 -19.53
N VAL A 29 -2.51 10.08 -20.83
CA VAL A 29 -2.57 8.95 -21.77
C VAL A 29 -1.25 8.18 -21.77
N ASP A 30 -0.11 8.87 -21.68
CA ASP A 30 1.21 8.23 -21.69
C ASP A 30 1.46 7.43 -20.40
N GLN A 31 1.10 7.98 -19.23
CA GLN A 31 1.17 7.24 -17.96
C GLN A 31 0.26 6.00 -17.98
N ALA A 32 -0.97 6.12 -18.50
CA ALA A 32 -1.87 4.98 -18.66
C ALA A 32 -1.27 3.92 -19.62
N ARG A 33 -0.67 4.34 -20.74
CA ARG A 33 0.03 3.43 -21.66
C ARG A 33 1.20 2.73 -20.97
N VAL A 34 2.00 3.43 -20.18
CA VAL A 34 3.11 2.86 -19.41
C VAL A 34 2.59 1.82 -18.43
N LEU A 35 1.54 2.13 -17.67
CA LEU A 35 0.89 1.17 -16.77
C LEU A 35 0.50 -0.11 -17.50
N PHE A 36 -0.40 -0.02 -18.49
CA PHE A 36 -0.93 -1.20 -19.18
C PHE A 36 0.13 -1.99 -19.96
N SER A 37 1.08 -1.29 -20.59
CA SER A 37 2.14 -1.95 -21.36
C SER A 37 3.04 -2.78 -20.46
N ASN A 38 3.36 -2.30 -19.26
CA ASN A 38 4.26 -3.02 -18.35
C ASN A 38 3.51 -4.06 -17.51
N THR A 39 2.34 -3.75 -16.96
CA THR A 39 1.61 -4.71 -16.13
C THR A 39 0.89 -5.76 -16.97
N THR A 40 0.14 -5.35 -17.99
CA THR A 40 -0.73 -6.28 -18.72
C THR A 40 -0.04 -6.94 -19.91
N SER A 41 0.64 -6.15 -20.74
CA SER A 41 1.22 -6.64 -22.00
C SER A 41 2.55 -7.36 -21.83
N LYS A 42 3.42 -6.90 -20.91
CA LYS A 42 4.72 -7.54 -20.64
C LYS A 42 4.67 -8.67 -19.62
N PHE A 43 3.52 -8.89 -18.98
CA PHE A 43 3.34 -10.07 -18.15
C PHE A 43 3.47 -11.34 -19.00
N PHE A 44 4.48 -12.14 -18.69
CA PHE A 44 4.92 -13.29 -19.46
C PHE A 44 5.42 -14.38 -18.53
N ARG A 45 4.48 -15.05 -17.86
CA ARG A 45 4.69 -16.19 -16.97
C ARG A 45 3.54 -17.18 -17.13
N ASP A 46 3.84 -18.46 -16.96
CA ASP A 46 2.89 -19.57 -17.00
C ASP A 46 2.62 -20.18 -15.61
N ASP A 47 3.45 -19.87 -14.63
CA ASP A 47 3.32 -20.23 -13.22
C ASP A 47 2.52 -19.21 -12.40
N MET A 48 2.09 -18.11 -13.02
CA MET A 48 1.33 -17.01 -12.42
C MET A 48 0.17 -16.57 -13.32
N THR A 49 -0.95 -16.19 -12.72
CA THR A 49 -2.09 -15.57 -13.41
C THR A 49 -2.21 -14.12 -12.99
N LYS A 50 -2.08 -13.18 -13.92
CA LYS A 50 -2.28 -11.75 -13.65
C LYS A 50 -3.74 -11.42 -13.33
N MET A 51 -3.91 -10.49 -12.40
CA MET A 51 -5.18 -9.83 -12.09
C MET A 51 -4.90 -8.34 -11.82
N GLY A 52 -5.91 -7.50 -12.01
CA GLY A 52 -5.79 -6.10 -11.67
C GLY A 52 -7.04 -5.32 -12.05
N TYR A 53 -7.21 -4.18 -11.40
CA TYR A 53 -8.32 -3.28 -11.69
C TYR A 53 -7.92 -1.84 -11.43
N ILE A 54 -8.65 -0.94 -12.08
CA ILE A 54 -8.59 0.49 -11.87
C ILE A 54 -9.99 0.90 -11.41
N ASP A 55 -10.12 1.26 -10.15
CA ASP A 55 -11.38 1.63 -9.52
C ASP A 55 -11.52 3.15 -9.46
N LEU A 56 -12.66 3.66 -9.93
CA LEU A 56 -12.96 5.10 -9.95
C LEU A 56 -13.47 5.52 -8.58
N TRP A 57 -12.63 6.25 -7.86
CA TRP A 57 -13.02 6.85 -6.59
C TRP A 57 -13.60 8.24 -6.86
N THR A 58 -14.87 8.41 -6.49
CA THR A 58 -15.66 9.59 -6.79
C THR A 58 -16.82 9.67 -5.79
N GLY A 59 -17.50 10.81 -5.72
CA GLY A 59 -18.59 11.04 -4.77
C GLY A 59 -18.07 11.43 -3.39
N VAL A 60 -18.56 10.77 -2.35
CA VAL A 60 -18.36 11.15 -0.93
C VAL A 60 -16.90 11.22 -0.52
N SER A 61 -15.99 10.49 -1.19
CA SER A 61 -14.54 10.58 -0.93
C SER A 61 -13.98 11.99 -1.15
N ARG A 62 -14.68 12.87 -1.89
CA ARG A 62 -14.30 14.27 -2.10
C ARG A 62 -14.77 15.21 -1.00
N ASP A 63 -15.70 14.77 -0.16
CA ASP A 63 -16.28 15.57 0.92
C ASP A 63 -15.55 15.36 2.26
N ILE A 64 -14.53 14.50 2.28
CA ILE A 64 -13.72 14.15 3.44
C ILE A 64 -12.35 14.83 3.28
N ALA A 65 -11.93 15.59 4.29
CA ALA A 65 -10.59 16.17 4.33
C ALA A 65 -9.56 15.07 4.65
N ASP A 66 -8.32 15.23 4.18
CA ASP A 66 -7.27 14.24 4.43
C ASP A 66 -7.04 14.01 5.93
N GLU A 67 -7.24 15.03 6.76
CA GLU A 67 -7.03 14.97 8.19
C GLU A 67 -8.19 14.30 8.96
N ASP A 68 -9.35 14.09 8.33
CA ASP A 68 -10.54 13.57 9.02
C ASP A 68 -10.36 12.11 9.47
N THR A 69 -9.52 11.32 8.79
CA THR A 69 -9.28 9.91 9.11
C THR A 69 -7.78 9.62 9.27
N GLY A 70 -7.42 8.35 9.50
CA GLY A 70 -6.02 7.93 9.52
C GLY A 70 -5.40 7.78 8.13
N TYR A 71 -6.21 7.57 7.10
CA TYR A 71 -5.78 7.43 5.71
C TYR A 71 -6.17 8.68 4.92
N SER A 72 -5.26 9.18 4.08
CA SER A 72 -5.52 10.38 3.27
C SER A 72 -6.46 10.04 2.10
N HIS A 73 -7.75 10.34 2.26
CA HIS A 73 -8.80 10.06 1.27
C HIS A 73 -8.97 11.18 0.25
N GLY A 74 -8.65 12.40 0.65
CA GLY A 74 -8.92 13.63 -0.06
C GLY A 74 -8.40 13.55 -1.48
N LYS A 75 -9.29 13.89 -2.42
CA LYS A 75 -8.96 14.00 -3.85
C LYS A 75 -8.53 12.71 -4.53
N ASN A 76 -8.66 11.53 -3.93
CA ASN A 76 -8.40 10.28 -4.65
C ASN A 76 -9.36 10.12 -5.83
N LEU A 77 -8.81 9.77 -7.00
CA LEU A 77 -9.52 9.60 -8.27
C LEU A 77 -9.48 8.16 -8.75
N TRP A 78 -8.31 7.54 -8.79
CA TRP A 78 -8.17 6.13 -9.20
C TRP A 78 -7.44 5.35 -8.13
N LEU A 79 -8.00 4.21 -7.73
CA LEU A 79 -7.23 3.15 -7.09
C LEU A 79 -6.81 2.16 -8.17
N ILE A 80 -5.51 2.04 -8.37
CA ILE A 80 -4.91 1.04 -9.25
C ILE A 80 -4.45 -0.11 -8.36
N ARG A 81 -5.01 -1.30 -8.56
CA ARG A 81 -4.47 -2.53 -8.00
C ARG A 81 -3.90 -3.40 -9.12
N TRP A 82 -2.72 -3.91 -8.87
CA TRP A 82 -2.07 -4.89 -9.72
C TRP A 82 -1.64 -6.09 -8.87
N ASP A 83 -2.02 -7.28 -9.29
CA ASP A 83 -1.74 -8.50 -8.56
C ASP A 83 -1.53 -9.71 -9.48
N ALA A 84 -0.97 -10.75 -8.92
CA ALA A 84 -0.88 -12.03 -9.61
C ALA A 84 -0.99 -13.17 -8.60
N ASP A 85 -1.86 -14.11 -8.95
CA ASP A 85 -2.09 -15.34 -8.21
C ASP A 85 -1.17 -16.44 -8.75
N PHE A 86 -0.68 -17.31 -7.88
CA PHE A 86 0.09 -18.48 -8.31
C PHE A 86 -0.82 -19.59 -8.79
N VAL A 87 -0.41 -20.24 -9.87
CA VAL A 87 -1.13 -21.42 -10.39
C VAL A 87 -0.99 -22.61 -9.44
N ASN A 88 0.14 -22.71 -8.71
CA ASN A 88 0.37 -23.68 -7.66
C ASN A 88 0.46 -22.96 -6.29
N SER A 89 -0.53 -23.20 -5.42
CA SER A 89 -0.65 -22.58 -4.10
C SER A 89 0.47 -22.93 -3.13
N ASP A 90 1.22 -24.00 -3.37
CA ASP A 90 2.15 -24.56 -2.38
C ASP A 90 3.48 -23.79 -2.31
N ASN A 91 3.88 -23.09 -3.37
CA ASN A 91 5.13 -22.32 -3.39
C ASN A 91 5.03 -21.09 -4.29
N PHE A 92 5.15 -19.91 -3.68
CA PHE A 92 5.39 -18.67 -4.40
C PHE A 92 6.80 -18.72 -5.04
N PRO A 93 6.98 -18.50 -6.36
CA PRO A 93 8.25 -18.45 -7.06
C PRO A 93 9.22 -17.48 -6.41
N ALA A 94 10.46 -17.92 -6.18
CA ALA A 94 11.46 -17.13 -5.48
C ALA A 94 11.72 -15.73 -6.12
N ASP A 95 11.48 -15.59 -7.43
CA ASP A 95 11.64 -14.34 -8.18
C ASP A 95 10.32 -13.58 -8.41
N GLY A 96 9.17 -14.11 -8.00
CA GLY A 96 7.85 -13.58 -8.37
C GLY A 96 7.60 -12.17 -7.83
N VAL A 97 8.06 -11.86 -6.60
CA VAL A 97 7.95 -10.52 -6.01
C VAL A 97 8.78 -9.52 -6.81
N ALA A 98 10.04 -9.86 -7.09
CA ALA A 98 10.94 -9.01 -7.87
C ALA A 98 10.41 -8.79 -9.30
N TYR A 99 9.85 -9.84 -9.91
CA TYR A 99 9.19 -9.78 -11.21
C TYR A 99 8.03 -8.80 -11.21
N MET A 100 7.10 -8.93 -10.26
CA MET A 100 5.92 -8.07 -10.15
C MET A 100 6.28 -6.60 -9.90
N LYS A 101 7.21 -6.35 -8.96
CA LYS A 101 7.74 -4.99 -8.71
C LYS A 101 8.38 -4.41 -9.98
N GLY A 102 9.10 -5.23 -10.74
CA GLY A 102 9.69 -4.83 -12.02
C GLY A 102 8.68 -4.40 -13.08
N LEU A 103 7.45 -4.92 -13.05
CA LEU A 103 6.38 -4.50 -13.96
C LEU A 103 5.75 -3.16 -13.53
N MET A 104 5.69 -2.86 -12.24
CA MET A 104 5.14 -1.58 -11.73
C MET A 104 6.16 -0.43 -11.76
N LEU A 105 7.45 -0.72 -11.61
CA LEU A 105 8.51 0.28 -11.51
C LEU A 105 8.52 1.33 -12.64
N PRO A 106 8.32 0.98 -13.93
CA PRO A 106 8.26 1.99 -15.00
C PRO A 106 7.11 2.98 -14.84
N PHE A 107 5.99 2.55 -14.27
CA PHE A 107 4.84 3.41 -14.01
C PHE A 107 5.11 4.30 -12.78
N GLU A 108 5.67 3.76 -11.70
CA GLU A 108 6.12 4.57 -10.56
C GLU A 108 7.11 5.66 -11.00
N GLN A 109 8.08 5.32 -11.85
CA GLN A 109 9.03 6.29 -12.38
C GLN A 109 8.34 7.37 -13.23
N ALA A 110 7.37 7.01 -14.06
CA ALA A 110 6.62 7.97 -14.86
C ALA A 110 5.75 8.93 -14.01
N LEU A 111 5.35 8.53 -12.81
CA LEU A 111 4.69 9.40 -11.83
C LEU A 111 5.69 10.33 -11.17
N ILE A 112 6.83 9.80 -10.69
CA ILE A 112 7.91 10.57 -10.08
C ILE A 112 8.43 11.66 -11.03
N ASP A 113 8.71 11.30 -12.29
CA ASP A 113 9.23 12.22 -13.30
C ASP A 113 8.24 13.35 -13.63
N ALA A 114 6.94 13.10 -13.43
CA ALA A 114 5.87 14.08 -13.58
C ALA A 114 5.59 14.88 -12.30
N GLY A 115 6.36 14.66 -11.23
CA GLY A 115 6.18 15.33 -9.94
C GLY A 115 4.94 14.85 -9.17
N VAL A 116 4.42 13.66 -9.49
CA VAL A 116 3.27 13.06 -8.81
C VAL A 116 3.77 12.23 -7.62
N PRO A 117 3.33 12.51 -6.38
CA PRO A 117 3.67 11.69 -5.23
C PRO A 117 3.16 10.25 -5.39
N LEU A 118 3.95 9.28 -4.93
CA LEU A 118 3.50 7.90 -4.88
C LEU A 118 2.64 7.70 -3.63
N CYS A 119 1.35 7.44 -3.82
CA CYS A 119 0.41 7.13 -2.75
C CYS A 119 -0.07 5.69 -2.92
N GLY A 120 -0.15 4.92 -1.84
CA GLY A 120 -0.69 3.56 -1.82
C GLY A 120 -2.02 3.50 -1.08
N PHE A 121 -2.62 2.31 -0.99
CA PHE A 121 -3.79 2.07 -0.17
C PHE A 121 -3.47 1.10 0.95
N VAL A 122 -3.67 1.51 2.21
CA VAL A 122 -3.20 0.75 3.40
C VAL A 122 -3.76 -0.67 3.49
N ASN A 123 -4.97 -0.94 2.98
CA ASN A 123 -5.54 -2.29 2.95
C ASN A 123 -4.90 -3.19 1.90
N TYR A 124 -4.11 -2.62 1.00
CA TYR A 124 -3.27 -3.28 0.00
C TYR A 124 -1.81 -2.89 0.22
N ALA A 125 -1.38 -2.89 1.49
CA ALA A 125 -0.01 -2.61 1.85
C ALA A 125 0.93 -3.67 1.24
N ASP A 126 1.90 -3.19 0.48
CA ASP A 126 2.98 -4.00 -0.06
C ASP A 126 4.02 -4.22 1.02
N THR A 127 4.15 -5.44 1.53
CA THR A 127 5.09 -5.80 2.62
C THR A 127 6.56 -5.54 2.27
N GLU A 128 6.85 -5.33 0.99
CA GLU A 128 8.18 -5.01 0.47
C GLU A 128 8.45 -3.51 0.40
N LEU A 129 7.51 -2.66 0.86
CA LEU A 129 7.76 -1.22 1.00
C LEU A 129 8.66 -0.94 2.20
N PRO A 130 9.74 -0.17 2.02
CA PRO A 130 10.56 0.33 3.11
C PRO A 130 9.74 1.16 4.12
N GLN A 131 10.11 1.10 5.40
CA GLN A 131 9.35 1.75 6.48
C GLN A 131 9.29 3.28 6.35
N ASP A 132 10.32 3.90 5.80
CA ASP A 132 10.35 5.32 5.48
C ASP A 132 9.39 5.69 4.34
N GLU A 133 9.13 4.77 3.41
CA GLU A 133 8.11 4.93 2.38
C GLU A 133 6.70 4.62 2.88
N VAL A 134 6.53 3.72 3.85
CA VAL A 134 5.21 3.42 4.46
C VAL A 134 4.57 4.70 5.01
N ALA A 135 5.34 5.55 5.67
CA ALA A 135 4.86 6.81 6.25
C ALA A 135 4.27 7.75 5.18
N SER A 136 5.05 8.03 4.13
CA SER A 136 4.67 8.97 3.09
C SER A 136 3.62 8.39 2.13
N ARG A 137 3.76 7.12 1.73
CA ARG A 137 2.86 6.50 0.75
C ARG A 137 1.48 6.18 1.31
N LEU A 138 1.37 5.77 2.59
CA LEU A 138 0.09 5.27 3.14
C LEU A 138 -0.65 6.29 4.02
N TYR A 139 0.08 7.21 4.64
CA TYR A 139 -0.48 8.09 5.68
C TYR A 139 -0.20 9.58 5.47
N GLY A 140 0.81 9.95 4.66
CA GLY A 140 1.16 11.34 4.40
C GLY A 140 1.33 12.17 5.68
N GLU A 141 0.71 13.34 5.71
CA GLU A 141 0.76 14.27 6.86
C GLU A 141 0.10 13.69 8.14
N ASN A 142 -0.75 12.67 8.02
CA ASN A 142 -1.41 12.05 9.18
C ASN A 142 -0.47 11.17 10.00
N TYR A 143 0.69 10.77 9.46
CA TYR A 143 1.58 9.80 10.11
C TYR A 143 2.05 10.26 11.50
N ASP A 144 2.36 11.55 11.67
CA ASP A 144 2.78 12.09 12.96
C ASP A 144 1.66 12.09 14.00
N ARG A 145 0.41 12.35 13.58
CA ARG A 145 -0.76 12.22 14.44
C ARG A 145 -0.96 10.77 14.87
N LEU A 146 -0.82 9.82 13.95
CA LEU A 146 -0.94 8.38 14.24
C LEU A 146 0.11 7.90 15.24
N LYS A 147 1.37 8.36 15.12
CA LYS A 147 2.42 8.04 16.11
C LYS A 147 2.08 8.56 17.51
N ARG A 148 1.52 9.78 17.63
CA ARG A 148 1.08 10.33 18.93
C ARG A 148 -0.04 9.50 19.54
N ILE A 149 -1.06 9.15 18.76
CA ILE A 149 -2.15 8.27 19.22
C ILE A 149 -1.59 6.90 19.64
N LYS A 150 -0.70 6.31 18.84
CA LYS A 150 -0.05 5.03 19.15
C LYS A 150 0.70 5.06 20.48
N ALA A 151 1.42 6.15 20.75
CA ALA A 151 2.12 6.34 22.02
C ALA A 151 1.18 6.38 23.24
N GLU A 152 -0.01 6.97 23.09
CA GLU A 152 -1.01 7.06 24.15
C GLU A 152 -1.72 5.72 24.40
N VAL A 153 -2.12 5.02 23.34
CA VAL A 153 -2.97 3.82 23.45
C VAL A 153 -2.20 2.51 23.52
N ASP A 154 -0.95 2.46 23.04
CA ASP A 154 -0.05 1.31 23.11
C ASP A 154 1.37 1.71 23.55
N PRO A 155 1.52 2.29 24.76
CA PRO A 155 2.82 2.74 25.26
C PRO A 155 3.81 1.59 25.47
N GLY A 156 3.32 0.36 25.63
CA GLY A 156 4.13 -0.84 25.77
C GLY A 156 4.60 -1.44 24.44
N GLY A 157 4.07 -0.97 23.31
CA GLY A 157 4.38 -1.51 21.98
C GLY A 157 3.94 -2.96 21.81
N LEU A 158 2.80 -3.36 22.38
CA LEU A 158 2.27 -4.72 22.23
C LEU A 158 1.89 -5.01 20.77
N PHE A 159 1.42 -4.00 20.03
CA PHE A 159 0.94 -4.14 18.65
C PHE A 159 1.93 -3.55 17.64
N THR A 160 3.18 -4.02 17.61
CA THR A 160 4.24 -3.53 16.69
C THR A 160 4.98 -4.65 15.92
N ASN A 161 4.52 -5.90 15.99
CA ASN A 161 5.20 -7.03 15.33
C ASN A 161 5.06 -7.06 13.80
N ASN A 162 4.12 -6.29 13.24
CA ASN A 162 4.06 -6.09 11.80
C ASN A 162 5.13 -5.04 11.41
N PRO A 163 6.04 -5.33 10.46
CA PRO A 163 7.07 -4.39 10.01
C PRO A 163 6.52 -3.02 9.57
N GLN A 164 5.28 -2.97 9.09
CA GLN A 164 4.61 -1.75 8.61
C GLN A 164 3.68 -1.12 9.66
N ALA A 165 3.67 -1.61 10.90
CA ALA A 165 2.91 -1.00 11.97
C ALA A 165 3.36 0.45 12.22
N ILE A 166 2.42 1.31 12.64
CA ILE A 166 2.79 2.60 13.22
C ILE A 166 3.70 2.34 14.42
N PRO A 167 4.94 2.89 14.43
CA PRO A 167 5.90 2.59 15.46
C PRO A 167 5.41 3.13 16.81
N ALA A 168 5.59 2.32 17.86
CA ALA A 168 5.49 2.82 19.23
C ALA A 168 6.68 3.77 19.50
N PRO A 169 6.55 4.74 20.42
CA PRO A 169 7.70 5.50 20.91
C PRO A 169 8.76 4.49 21.39
N GLY A 170 10.01 4.68 21.00
CA GLY A 170 11.07 3.75 21.38
C GLY A 170 11.11 3.61 22.89
N ARG A 171 11.31 2.39 23.42
CA ARG A 171 11.44 2.14 24.87
C ARG A 171 12.51 3.03 25.55
N ARG A 172 13.43 3.61 24.77
CA ARG A 172 14.46 4.56 25.21
C ARG A 172 13.98 6.01 25.31
N ASP A 173 12.95 6.41 24.57
CA ASP A 173 12.43 7.77 24.57
C ASP A 173 11.49 7.98 25.78
N VAL A 174 10.69 6.95 26.11
CA VAL A 174 9.81 6.95 27.29
C VAL A 174 10.61 7.05 28.61
N ILE A 175 11.79 6.42 28.69
CA ILE A 175 12.64 6.50 29.90
C ILE A 175 13.24 7.90 30.05
N LYS A 176 13.68 8.54 28.96
CA LYS A 176 14.29 9.87 29.01
C LYS A 176 13.31 10.98 29.38
N ASP A 177 12.04 10.82 29.01
CA ASP A 177 11.01 11.81 29.35
C ASP A 177 10.52 11.66 30.80
N LEU A 178 10.57 10.45 31.36
CA LEU A 178 10.34 10.22 32.80
C LEU A 178 11.49 10.74 33.67
N GLU A 179 12.74 10.61 33.24
CA GLU A 179 13.92 11.12 33.96
C GLU A 179 14.07 12.66 33.93
N ARG A 180 13.26 13.36 33.12
CA ARG A 180 13.25 14.84 33.03
C ARG A 180 12.07 15.47 33.76
N ALA A 181 11.18 14.67 34.34
CA ALA A 181 9.99 15.12 35.04
C ALA A 181 10.18 15.18 36.58
N ASP A 182 11.38 14.89 37.07
CA ASP A 182 11.84 15.02 38.47
C ASP A 182 12.87 16.17 38.61
#